data_AF-A0A7W8YJW1-F1
#
_entry.id   AF-A0A7W8YJW1-F1
#
_cell.length_a   1.000
_cell.length_b   1.000
_cell.length_c   1.000
_cell.angle_alpha   90.00
_cell.angle_beta   90.00
_cell.angle_gamma   90.00
#
_symmetry.space_group_name_H-M   'P 1'
#
loop_
_entity.id
_entity.type
_entity.pdbx_description
1 polymer ?
#
loop_
_entity_poly.entity_id
_entity_poly.type
_entity_poly.pdbx_seq_one_letter_code
_entity_poly.pdbx_strand_id
1 'polypeptide(L)'
;MFTIKAIIKDDVNVQIDGKNFTNRHEIVNKLSNLLNTYPGAALHIEADSNTYFRAIGNIIYASQQVGVPKENISITTPEGNIFK
;
A
#
# COMPACT_ATOMS: atom_id res chain seq x y z
N MET A 1 13.29 -6.02 9.24
CA MET A 1 12.67 -6.01 7.90
C MET A 1 12.09 -4.62 7.67
N PHE A 2 12.43 -3.97 6.56
CA PHE A 2 11.84 -2.67 6.23
C PHE A 2 10.35 -2.84 5.92
N THR A 3 9.52 -1.90 6.38
CA THR A 3 8.08 -1.92 6.11
C THR A 3 7.69 -0.65 5.38
N ILE A 4 7.17 -0.82 4.16
CA ILE A 4 6.53 0.24 3.41
C ILE A 4 5.15 0.45 4.01
N LYS A 5 4.90 1.64 4.55
CA LYS A 5 3.59 2.02 5.06
C LYS A 5 2.82 2.79 3.99
N ALA A 6 1.65 2.28 3.61
CA ALA A 6 0.72 2.95 2.72
C ALA A 6 -0.58 3.27 3.47
N ILE A 7 -0.93 4.55 3.54
CA ILE A 7 -2.07 5.04 4.32
C ILE A 7 -3.19 5.43 3.36
N ILE A 8 -4.37 4.83 3.50
CA ILE A 8 -5.57 5.17 2.73
C ILE A 8 -6.26 6.34 3.41
N LYS A 9 -6.25 7.50 2.76
CA LYS A 9 -6.92 8.71 3.26
C LYS A 9 -8.38 8.77 2.84
N ASP A 10 -8.69 8.26 1.66
CA ASP A 10 -10.04 8.08 1.12
C ASP A 10 -10.02 7.05 -0.03
N ASP A 11 -11.11 6.96 -0.79
CA ASP A 11 -11.30 5.92 -1.81
C ASP A 11 -10.34 6.04 -3.02
N VAL A 12 -9.63 7.16 -3.17
CA VAL A 12 -8.65 7.36 -4.24
C VAL A 12 -7.27 7.82 -3.75
N ASN A 13 -7.17 8.44 -2.57
CA ASN A 13 -5.93 9.00 -2.07
C ASN A 13 -5.16 7.99 -1.21
N VAL A 14 -3.96 7.64 -1.69
CA VAL A 14 -3.00 6.78 -1.00
C VAL A 14 -1.77 7.59 -0.63
N GLN A 15 -1.38 7.60 0.63
CA GLN A 15 -0.14 8.22 1.09
C GLN A 15 0.96 7.16 1.28
N ILE A 16 2.11 7.34 0.62
CA ILE A 16 3.30 6.50 0.81
C ILE A 16 4.49 7.44 1.01
N ASP A 17 5.21 7.25 2.11
CA ASP A 17 6.44 8.02 2.39
C ASP A 17 6.17 9.55 2.41
N GLY A 18 5.05 9.93 3.01
CA GLY A 18 4.57 11.32 3.12
C GLY A 18 3.94 11.91 1.85
N LYS A 19 4.06 11.26 0.69
CA LYS A 19 3.50 11.73 -0.59
C LYS A 19 2.16 11.08 -0.89
N ASN A 20 1.23 11.86 -1.44
CA ASN A 20 -0.09 11.39 -1.86
C ASN A 20 -0.09 10.97 -3.33
N PHE A 21 -0.82 9.91 -3.62
CA PHE A 21 -0.98 9.32 -4.95
C PHE A 21 -2.46 9.03 -5.18
N THR A 22 -2.98 9.45 -6.33
CA THR A 22 -4.35 9.14 -6.77
C THR A 22 -4.39 8.17 -7.94
N ASN A 23 -3.24 7.98 -8.60
CA ASN A 23 -3.10 7.15 -9.78
C ASN A 23 -2.30 5.88 -9.47
N ARG A 24 -2.84 4.74 -9.89
CA ARG A 24 -2.20 3.42 -9.76
C ARG A 24 -0.80 3.36 -10.38
N HIS A 25 -0.58 4.00 -11.53
CA HIS A 25 0.73 3.98 -12.18
C HIS A 25 1.81 4.66 -11.33
N GLU A 26 1.45 5.75 -10.64
CA GLU A 26 2.38 6.43 -9.73
C GLU A 26 2.65 5.60 -8.48
N ILE A 27 1.64 4.89 -7.97
CA ILE A 27 1.79 3.93 -6.86
C ILE A 27 2.76 2.80 -7.26
N VAL A 28 2.61 2.22 -8.45
CA VAL A 28 3.53 1.19 -8.99
C VAL A 28 4.96 1.73 -9.04
N ASN A 29 5.16 2.92 -9.60
CA ASN A 29 6.49 3.53 -9.69
C ASN A 29 7.10 3.80 -8.30
N LYS A 30 6.31 4.29 -7.35
CA LYS A 30 6.77 4.53 -5.97
C LYS A 30 7.14 3.22 -5.28
N LEU A 31 6.32 2.17 -5.38
CA LEU A 31 6.60 0.87 -4.78
C LEU A 31 7.82 0.20 -5.42
N SER A 32 7.96 0.26 -6.75
CA SER A 32 9.13 -0.29 -7.47
C SER A 32 10.43 0.36 -6.98
N ASN A 33 10.45 1.69 -6.86
CA ASN A 33 11.61 2.41 -6.34
C ASN A 33 11.94 2.01 -4.89
N LEU A 34 10.92 1.86 -4.04
CA LEU A 34 11.12 1.43 -2.65
C LEU A 34 11.66 -0.01 -2.56
N LEU A 35 11.19 -0.92 -3.41
CA LEU A 35 11.66 -2.31 -3.43
C LEU A 35 13.06 -2.47 -4.03
N ASN A 36 13.45 -1.60 -4.95
CA ASN A 36 14.84 -1.54 -5.43
C ASN A 36 15.80 -1.10 -4.31
N THR A 37 15.39 -0.14 -3.47
CA THR A 37 16.17 0.32 -2.31
C THR A 37 16.14 -0.68 -1.15
N TYR A 38 14.98 -1.31 -0.93
CA TYR A 38 14.73 -2.25 0.16
C TYR A 38 14.18 -3.58 -0.38
N PRO A 39 15.05 -4.43 -0.98
CA PRO A 39 14.63 -5.74 -1.45
C PRO A 39 13.99 -6.55 -0.32
N GLY A 40 12.82 -7.13 -0.58
CA GLY A 40 12.08 -7.93 0.41
C GLY A 40 11.37 -7.12 1.49
N ALA A 41 11.18 -5.81 1.31
CA ALA A 41 10.33 -5.03 2.20
C ALA A 41 8.90 -5.59 2.30
N ALA A 42 8.33 -5.54 3.50
CA ALA A 42 6.90 -5.79 3.69
C ALA A 42 6.07 -4.56 3.32
N LEU A 43 4.82 -4.79 2.95
CA LEU A 43 3.83 -3.75 2.67
C LEU A 43 2.74 -3.80 3.74
N HIS A 44 2.59 -2.69 4.46
CA HIS A 44 1.49 -2.49 5.38
C HIS A 44 0.55 -1.42 4.83
N ILE A 45 -0.73 -1.79 4.67
CA ILE A 45 -1.80 -0.90 4.21
C ILE A 45 -2.67 -0.56 5.41
N GLU A 46 -2.76 0.71 5.76
CA GLU A 46 -3.59 1.20 6.87
C GLU A 46 -4.70 2.07 6.32
N ALA A 47 -5.95 1.76 6.61
CA ALA A 47 -7.08 2.57 6.21
C ALA A 47 -7.53 3.49 7.34
N ASP A 48 -7.44 4.81 7.13
CA ASP A 48 -7.85 5.84 8.10
C ASP A 48 -9.33 6.25 7.90
N SER A 49 -9.93 5.87 6.77
CA SER A 49 -11.28 6.28 6.36
C SER A 49 -12.13 5.06 6.06
N ASN A 50 -13.44 5.16 6.31
CA ASN A 50 -14.44 4.13 5.98
C ASN A 50 -14.72 4.00 4.47
N THR A 51 -14.23 4.94 3.65
CA THR A 51 -14.25 4.84 2.19
C THR A 51 -12.84 4.51 1.70
N TYR A 52 -12.55 3.22 1.51
CA TYR A 52 -11.18 2.76 1.27
C TYR A 52 -11.03 1.66 0.21
N PHE A 53 -12.12 1.02 -0.21
CA PHE A 53 -12.06 -0.22 -0.98
C PHE A 53 -11.32 -0.07 -2.31
N ARG A 54 -11.54 1.03 -3.04
CA ARG A 54 -10.89 1.24 -4.34
C ARG A 54 -9.40 1.54 -4.19
N ALA A 55 -9.03 2.35 -3.21
CA ALA A 55 -7.63 2.67 -2.91
C ALA A 55 -6.86 1.42 -2.44
N ILE A 56 -7.44 0.59 -1.57
CA ILE A 56 -6.86 -0.71 -1.21
C ILE A 56 -6.65 -1.59 -2.45
N GLY A 57 -7.68 -1.72 -3.29
CA GLY A 57 -7.58 -2.51 -4.53
C GLY A 57 -6.47 -2.02 -5.45
N ASN A 58 -6.27 -0.70 -5.57
CA ASN A 58 -5.17 -0.13 -6.34
C ASN A 58 -3.79 -0.49 -5.78
N ILE A 59 -3.62 -0.44 -4.45
CA ILE A 59 -2.35 -0.79 -3.81
C ILE A 59 -2.06 -2.28 -3.94
N ILE A 60 -3.05 -3.15 -3.70
CA ILE A 60 -2.89 -4.60 -3.85
C ILE A 60 -2.51 -4.95 -5.29
N TYR A 61 -3.16 -4.34 -6.28
CA TYR A 61 -2.79 -4.55 -7.67
C TYR A 61 -1.35 -4.07 -7.94
N ALA A 62 -1.00 -2.87 -7.46
CA ALA A 62 0.33 -2.32 -7.66
C ALA A 62 1.41 -3.17 -7.00
N SER A 63 1.16 -3.68 -5.78
CA SER A 63 2.10 -4.52 -5.03
C SER A 63 2.37 -5.84 -5.73
N GLN A 64 1.34 -6.47 -6.29
CA GLN A 64 1.49 -7.69 -7.11
C GLN A 64 2.30 -7.41 -8.38
N GLN A 65 2.06 -6.27 -9.04
CA GLN A 65 2.77 -5.89 -10.26
C GLN A 65 4.28 -5.68 -10.03
N VAL A 66 4.67 -5.21 -8.85
CA VAL A 66 6.08 -5.02 -8.47
C VAL A 66 6.67 -6.20 -7.72
N GLY A 67 5.93 -7.30 -7.56
CA GLY A 67 6.43 -8.56 -7.01
C GLY A 67 6.50 -8.62 -5.48
N VAL A 68 5.68 -7.88 -4.74
CA VAL A 68 5.57 -8.06 -3.28
C VAL A 68 4.94 -9.43 -3.00
N PRO A 69 5.60 -10.32 -2.23
CA PRO A 69 5.02 -11.62 -1.85
C PRO A 69 3.74 -11.42 -1.03
N LYS A 70 2.77 -12.33 -1.19
CA LYS A 70 1.46 -12.19 -0.51
C LYS A 70 1.61 -12.23 1.01
N GLU A 71 2.49 -13.08 1.50
CA GLU A 71 2.87 -13.22 2.92
C GLU A 71 3.50 -11.95 3.53
N ASN A 72 3.95 -11.02 2.68
CA ASN A 72 4.55 -9.76 3.07
C ASN A 72 3.54 -8.59 3.02
N ILE A 73 2.27 -8.86 2.71
CA ILE A 73 1.21 -7.85 2.68
C ILE A 73 0.38 -7.98 3.96
N SER A 74 0.04 -6.83 4.55
CA SER A 74 -0.92 -6.78 5.65
C SER A 74 -1.80 -5.54 5.53
N ILE A 75 -3.01 -5.63 6.04
CA ILE A 75 -4.02 -4.57 5.95
C ILE A 75 -4.63 -4.35 7.34
N THR A 76 -4.67 -3.10 7.80
CA THR A 76 -5.44 -2.68 8.98
C THR A 76 -6.64 -1.85 8.51
N THR A 77 -7.85 -2.26 8.87
CA THR A 77 -9.07 -1.49 8.57
C THR A 77 -9.27 -0.35 9.59
N PRO A 78 -10.15 0.62 9.32
CA PRO A 78 -10.42 1.71 10.25
C PRO A 78 -10.91 1.23 11.63
N GLU A 79 -11.59 0.09 11.68
CA GLU A 79 -12.05 -0.55 12.91
C GLU A 79 -10.94 -1.31 13.66
N GLY A 80 -9.71 -1.34 13.13
CA GLY A 80 -8.56 -2.02 13.71
C GLY A 80 -8.45 -3.51 13.36
N ASN A 81 -9.26 -4.03 12.43
CA ASN A 81 -9.14 -5.42 11.99
C ASN A 81 -7.88 -5.60 11.14
N ILE A 82 -7.13 -6.68 11.38
CA ILE A 82 -5.89 -6.98 10.67
C ILE A 82 -6.08 -8.19 9.74
N PHE A 83 -5.74 -8.01 8.47
CA PHE A 83 -5.72 -9.05 7.44
C PHE A 83 -4.27 -9.28 6.97
N LYS A 84 -3.94 -10.53 6.66
CA LYS A 84 -2.66 -10.99 6.12
C LYS A 84 -2.90 -11.90 4.93
#